data_AF-A0A8S3WAS2-F1
#
_entry.id   AF-A0A8S3WAS2-F1
#
_cell.length_a   1.000
_cell.length_b   1.000
_cell.length_c   1.000
_cell.angle_alpha   90.00
_cell.angle_beta   90.00
_cell.angle_gamma   90.00
#
_symmetry.space_group_name_H-M   'P 1'
#
loop_
_entity.id
_entity.type
_entity.pdbx_description
1 polymer ?
#
loop_
_entity_poly.entity_id
_entity_poly.type
_entity_poly.pdbx_seq_one_letter_code
_entity_poly.pdbx_strand_id
1 'polypeptide(L)'
;MSSENITPTVSINSGRSSRTNSTNCMDSDSTKDSASDSLNSLIEEKINTNCDNSCLNECIDVNCSLGNQYTVYENDSGKVLKKRRSICCNAAGQTVWGVILIIVSISGFIFTPLDFMLWEKLKMRPGFPPYEWWADPPDEVKMRVHVFNVTNHERFLKGLDKKLNLQEIGPIVYLEKLQHSSIRFNENNTLTYTAKRSLIYLPDENVHDLNSTIILPNIAVLGMASYLHDSNYFVRTAFRLLVNTHGSEFFVKKTLYEYLWDYRDPVLATSRNIVPSIVPVDNMGFFDKSL
;
A
#
# COMPACT_ATOMS: atom_id res chain seq x y z
N MET A 1 -15.10 13.58 39.36
CA MET A 1 -15.41 12.26 39.94
C MET A 1 -15.15 11.24 38.85
N SER A 2 -14.08 10.47 39.03
CA SER A 2 -13.72 9.20 38.40
C SER A 2 -13.79 9.04 36.87
N SER A 3 -12.61 9.04 36.27
CA SER A 3 -12.23 8.37 35.03
C SER A 3 -12.23 6.85 35.17
N GLU A 4 -12.58 6.10 34.12
CA GLU A 4 -12.04 4.74 33.91
C GLU A 4 -12.12 4.32 32.43
N ASN A 5 -10.92 4.21 31.83
CA ASN A 5 -10.63 3.51 30.58
C ASN A 5 -10.30 2.06 30.91
N ILE A 6 -10.82 1.10 30.14
CA ILE A 6 -10.48 -0.32 30.29
C ILE A 6 -9.74 -0.79 29.04
N THR A 7 -8.44 -1.04 29.21
CA THR A 7 -7.55 -1.75 28.27
C THR A 7 -7.10 -3.05 28.96
N PRO A 8 -7.14 -4.22 28.31
CA PRO A 8 -6.71 -5.47 28.94
C PRO A 8 -5.18 -5.61 28.92
N THR A 9 -4.63 -5.99 30.08
CA THR A 9 -3.20 -6.22 30.33
C THR A 9 -2.85 -7.70 30.19
N VAL A 10 -1.78 -8.00 29.45
CA VAL A 10 -1.14 -9.32 29.35
C VAL A 10 -0.01 -9.39 30.38
N SER A 11 0.00 -10.41 31.23
CA SER A 11 1.08 -10.66 32.20
C SER A 11 1.86 -11.93 31.86
N ILE A 12 3.15 -11.76 31.59
CA ILE A 12 4.17 -12.81 31.47
C ILE A 12 4.87 -12.90 32.84
N ASN A 13 5.03 -14.10 33.39
CA ASN A 13 5.96 -14.34 34.49
C ASN A 13 6.87 -15.54 34.18
N SER A 14 8.16 -15.25 34.17
CA SER A 14 9.29 -16.19 34.19
C SER A 14 9.88 -16.21 35.61
N GLY A 15 10.22 -17.40 36.11
CA GLY A 15 10.84 -17.56 37.42
C GLY A 15 11.27 -19.01 37.65
N ARG A 16 12.52 -19.20 38.03
CA ARG A 16 13.38 -20.37 37.79
C ARG A 16 13.67 -21.16 39.08
N SER A 17 13.66 -22.50 38.95
CA SER A 17 14.53 -23.53 39.57
C SER A 17 14.70 -23.59 41.12
N SER A 18 14.54 -24.79 41.70
CA SER A 18 15.66 -25.75 41.93
C SER A 18 15.32 -26.94 42.86
N ARG A 19 15.61 -28.15 42.35
CA ARG A 19 16.22 -29.38 42.97
C ARG A 19 15.52 -30.04 44.19
N THR A 20 15.59 -31.35 44.44
CA THR A 20 16.56 -32.46 44.24
C THR A 20 15.77 -33.82 44.20
N ASN A 21 16.23 -34.98 43.70
CA ASN A 21 17.40 -35.84 44.01
C ASN A 21 17.50 -36.97 42.92
N SER A 22 18.62 -37.10 42.19
CA SER A 22 19.74 -38.09 42.33
C SER A 22 19.37 -39.54 41.98
N THR A 23 20.01 -40.25 41.04
CA THR A 23 21.42 -40.73 41.03
C THR A 23 21.86 -41.09 39.59
N ASN A 24 22.89 -40.48 39.02
CA ASN A 24 24.34 -40.82 39.00
C ASN A 24 24.77 -41.89 37.97
N CYS A 25 25.55 -41.45 36.97
CA CYS A 25 26.57 -42.23 36.26
C CYS A 25 27.87 -41.37 36.20
N MET A 26 29.00 -41.99 36.54
CA MET A 26 30.41 -41.59 36.33
C MET A 26 31.14 -42.92 36.01
N ASP A 27 32.19 -43.05 35.20
CA ASP A 27 33.05 -42.10 34.51
C ASP A 27 33.87 -42.84 33.42
N SER A 28 34.29 -42.09 32.40
CA SER A 28 35.61 -42.09 31.73
C SER A 28 36.26 -43.34 31.06
N ASP A 29 36.49 -43.16 29.75
CA ASP A 29 37.77 -43.21 29.01
C ASP A 29 38.35 -44.44 28.27
N SER A 30 38.71 -44.15 27.02
CA SER A 30 39.84 -44.58 26.18
C SER A 30 40.19 -46.07 25.90
N THR A 31 40.00 -46.41 24.61
CA THR A 31 40.95 -47.07 23.68
C THR A 31 41.46 -48.52 23.87
N LYS A 32 41.33 -49.27 22.74
CA LYS A 32 42.25 -50.23 22.11
C LYS A 32 42.03 -51.75 22.23
N ASP A 33 42.07 -52.36 21.03
CA ASP A 33 42.64 -53.64 20.62
C ASP A 33 41.86 -54.98 20.78
N SER A 34 41.38 -55.45 19.62
CA SER A 34 41.79 -56.70 18.92
C SER A 34 41.69 -58.06 19.63
N ALA A 35 40.80 -58.90 19.05
CA ALA A 35 40.95 -60.33 18.67
C ALA A 35 41.47 -61.33 19.74
N SER A 36 40.61 -62.24 20.19
CA SER A 36 40.51 -63.65 19.74
C SER A 36 41.39 -64.60 20.54
N ASP A 37 40.79 -65.59 21.20
CA ASP A 37 41.05 -67.02 20.95
C ASP A 37 40.65 -67.93 22.13
N SER A 38 40.42 -69.20 21.75
CA SER A 38 40.40 -70.41 22.58
C SER A 38 39.09 -70.66 23.34
N LEU A 39 38.14 -71.48 22.87
CA LEU A 39 38.18 -72.79 22.20
C LEU A 39 38.70 -73.93 23.12
N ASN A 40 37.74 -74.45 23.89
CA ASN A 40 37.57 -75.84 24.28
C ASN A 40 38.72 -76.52 25.02
N SER A 41 38.64 -76.49 26.34
CA SER A 41 38.79 -77.67 27.19
C SER A 41 38.34 -77.22 28.58
N LEU A 42 37.35 -77.83 29.23
CA LEU A 42 37.52 -79.07 29.95
C LEU A 42 36.17 -79.39 30.63
N ILE A 43 35.80 -80.67 30.54
CA ILE A 43 35.07 -81.43 31.56
C ILE A 43 33.54 -81.23 31.58
N GLU A 44 32.88 -82.22 30.98
CA GLU A 44 31.57 -82.71 31.39
C GLU A 44 31.54 -82.98 32.90
N GLU A 45 30.53 -82.48 33.62
CA GLU A 45 29.60 -83.37 34.31
C GLU A 45 28.25 -82.66 34.61
N LYS A 46 27.18 -83.43 34.43
CA LYS A 46 25.75 -83.11 34.61
C LYS A 46 25.43 -82.34 35.91
N ILE A 47 24.42 -81.46 35.85
CA ILE A 47 23.08 -81.66 36.43
C ILE A 47 22.14 -80.51 36.00
N ASN A 48 20.97 -80.91 35.50
CA ASN A 48 19.76 -80.13 35.18
C ASN A 48 19.45 -78.97 36.15
N THR A 49 19.04 -77.79 35.66
CA THR A 49 17.69 -77.20 35.84
C THR A 49 17.58 -75.72 35.40
N ASN A 50 16.45 -75.43 34.74
CA ASN A 50 15.71 -74.15 34.60
C ASN A 50 16.08 -73.11 33.53
N CYS A 51 15.05 -72.83 32.71
CA CYS A 51 14.93 -71.72 31.77
C CYS A 51 14.75 -70.36 32.47
N ASP A 52 15.24 -69.31 31.79
CA ASP A 52 14.51 -68.11 31.33
C ASP A 52 15.32 -66.83 31.52
N ASN A 53 15.84 -66.31 30.40
CA ASN A 53 16.34 -64.94 30.31
C ASN A 53 15.34 -64.08 29.53
N SER A 54 14.81 -63.11 30.26
CA SER A 54 13.88 -62.06 29.86
C SER A 54 14.45 -61.12 28.78
N CYS A 55 13.68 -61.03 27.69
CA CYS A 55 13.35 -59.87 26.86
C CYS A 55 14.43 -58.85 26.45
N LEU A 56 14.75 -58.87 25.15
CA LEU A 56 15.26 -57.74 24.38
C LEU A 56 14.26 -57.39 23.25
N ASN A 57 13.93 -56.10 23.15
CA ASN A 57 13.47 -55.33 21.98
C ASN A 57 12.17 -55.71 21.24
N GLU A 58 11.13 -54.87 21.43
CA GLU A 58 10.08 -54.65 20.44
C GLU A 58 10.56 -53.69 19.33
N CYS A 59 10.79 -54.20 18.13
CA CYS A 59 10.63 -53.45 16.89
C CYS A 59 9.36 -53.98 16.20
N ILE A 60 8.49 -53.07 15.79
CA ILE A 60 7.23 -53.39 15.10
C ILE A 60 7.54 -53.72 13.63
N ASP A 61 7.39 -54.99 13.26
CA ASP A 61 7.43 -55.46 11.86
C ASP A 61 6.01 -55.53 11.27
N VAL A 62 5.85 -54.96 10.07
CA VAL A 62 4.62 -55.05 9.26
C VAL A 62 4.92 -55.87 8.01
N ASN A 63 4.36 -57.08 7.90
CA ASN A 63 4.52 -57.96 6.74
C ASN A 63 3.22 -58.14 5.95
N CYS A 64 3.33 -58.07 4.62
CA CYS A 64 2.32 -58.48 3.63
C CYS A 64 2.87 -59.65 2.82
N SER A 65 2.08 -60.69 2.53
CA SER A 65 2.34 -61.66 1.44
C SER A 65 1.11 -62.49 1.05
N LEU A 66 1.10 -62.86 -0.23
CA LEU A 66 0.19 -63.64 -1.08
C LEU A 66 -0.30 -65.02 -0.54
N GLY A 67 -1.41 -65.52 -1.13
CA GLY A 67 -1.51 -66.93 -1.55
C GLY A 67 -2.68 -67.78 -1.03
N ASN A 68 -3.63 -68.08 -1.93
CA ASN A 68 -4.40 -69.32 -2.17
C ASN A 68 -4.57 -70.45 -1.09
N GLN A 69 -5.85 -70.80 -0.84
CA GLN A 69 -6.52 -72.13 -0.99
C GLN A 69 -6.29 -73.34 -0.01
N TYR A 70 -7.43 -73.91 0.48
CA TYR A 70 -7.71 -75.26 1.11
C TYR A 70 -7.25 -75.51 2.58
N THR A 71 -7.83 -76.36 3.47
CA THR A 71 -9.10 -77.10 3.71
C THR A 71 -9.16 -77.53 5.21
N VAL A 72 -10.36 -77.50 5.82
CA VAL A 72 -10.96 -78.35 6.90
C VAL A 72 -10.11 -78.85 8.08
N TYR A 73 -10.52 -78.54 9.33
CA TYR A 73 -10.99 -79.48 10.38
C TYR A 73 -11.73 -78.71 11.49
N GLU A 74 -12.86 -79.28 11.93
CA GLU A 74 -13.69 -78.80 13.04
C GLU A 74 -13.14 -79.36 14.35
N ASN A 75 -12.95 -78.49 15.36
CA ASN A 75 -13.16 -78.85 16.76
C ASN A 75 -13.28 -77.62 17.66
N ASP A 76 -14.15 -77.80 18.65
CA ASP A 76 -14.64 -76.88 19.67
C ASP A 76 -13.57 -76.03 20.36
N SER A 77 -13.73 -74.71 20.27
CA SER A 77 -13.40 -73.70 21.30
C SER A 77 -13.56 -72.30 20.69
N GLY A 78 -14.66 -71.62 21.02
CA GLY A 78 -14.98 -70.30 20.46
C GLY A 78 -13.90 -69.25 20.69
N LYS A 79 -13.35 -68.71 19.60
CA LYS A 79 -12.86 -67.32 19.48
C LYS A 79 -13.07 -66.81 18.06
N VAL A 80 -13.97 -65.84 17.88
CA VAL A 80 -14.11 -65.10 16.62
C VAL A 80 -12.93 -64.14 16.50
N LEU A 81 -11.91 -64.51 15.71
CA LEU A 81 -10.83 -63.58 15.37
C LEU A 81 -11.32 -62.60 14.31
N LYS A 82 -11.55 -61.36 14.73
CA LYS A 82 -11.93 -60.24 13.88
C LYS A 82 -10.79 -59.96 12.89
N LYS A 83 -10.99 -60.30 11.61
CA LYS A 83 -10.08 -59.99 10.50
C LYS A 83 -9.90 -58.46 10.42
N ARG A 84 -8.75 -57.97 10.91
CA ARG A 84 -8.37 -56.55 10.79
C ARG A 84 -8.13 -56.30 9.30
N ARG A 85 -9.03 -55.56 8.64
CA ARG A 85 -8.84 -55.12 7.24
C ARG A 85 -7.51 -54.38 7.16
N SER A 86 -6.51 -54.97 6.52
CA SER A 86 -5.30 -54.23 6.18
C SER A 86 -5.70 -53.22 5.11
N ILE A 87 -5.59 -51.95 5.45
CA ILE A 87 -5.56 -50.88 4.45
C ILE A 87 -4.15 -50.96 3.87
N CYS A 88 -3.94 -51.95 3.00
CA CYS A 88 -2.79 -51.92 2.11
C CYS A 88 -3.04 -50.73 1.20
N CYS A 89 -2.33 -49.65 1.52
CA CYS A 89 -2.08 -48.57 0.59
C CYS A 89 -1.69 -49.19 -0.75
N ASN A 90 -2.53 -49.02 -1.75
CA ASN A 90 -2.19 -49.41 -3.11
C ASN A 90 -0.97 -48.54 -3.47
N ALA A 91 0.21 -49.13 -3.66
CA ALA A 91 1.43 -48.37 -3.91
C ALA A 91 1.27 -47.44 -5.14
N ALA A 92 0.49 -47.89 -6.12
CA ALA A 92 0.05 -47.08 -7.27
C ALA A 92 -0.85 -45.89 -6.86
N GLY A 93 -1.69 -46.04 -5.84
CA GLY A 93 -2.49 -44.95 -5.30
C GLY A 93 -1.65 -43.92 -4.53
N GLN A 94 -0.62 -44.37 -3.82
CA GLN A 94 0.32 -43.48 -3.13
C GLN A 94 1.19 -42.68 -4.09
N THR A 95 1.67 -43.28 -5.19
CA THR A 95 2.44 -42.56 -6.21
C THR A 95 1.59 -41.53 -6.94
N VAL A 96 0.33 -41.85 -7.25
CA VAL A 96 -0.62 -40.90 -7.85
C VAL A 96 -0.88 -39.71 -6.92
N TRP A 97 -1.08 -39.95 -5.62
CA TRP A 97 -1.28 -38.87 -4.66
C TRP A 97 -0.02 -38.00 -4.49
N GLY A 98 1.17 -38.63 -4.51
CA GLY A 98 2.45 -37.92 -4.49
C GLY A 98 2.63 -36.98 -5.69
N VAL A 99 2.31 -37.46 -6.90
CA VAL A 99 2.36 -36.64 -8.12
C VAL A 99 1.38 -35.47 -8.06
N ILE A 100 0.14 -35.69 -7.57
CA ILE A 100 -0.86 -34.63 -7.39
C ILE A 100 -0.36 -33.55 -6.42
N LEU A 101 0.22 -33.95 -5.28
CA LEU A 101 0.74 -32.99 -4.30
C LEU A 101 1.91 -32.17 -4.85
N ILE A 102 2.79 -32.78 -5.65
CA ILE A 102 3.89 -32.06 -6.33
C ILE A 102 3.32 -31.06 -7.33
N ILE A 103 2.32 -31.43 -8.13
CA ILE A 103 1.68 -30.52 -9.09
C ILE A 103 0.98 -29.36 -8.37
N VAL A 104 0.27 -29.62 -7.27
CA VAL A 104 -0.38 -28.57 -6.47
C VAL A 104 0.67 -27.65 -5.83
N SER A 105 1.79 -28.19 -5.35
CA SER A 105 2.88 -27.39 -4.78
C SER A 105 3.54 -26.50 -5.83
N ILE A 106 3.82 -27.03 -7.03
CA ILE A 106 4.39 -26.25 -8.14
C ILE A 106 3.38 -25.21 -8.62
N SER A 107 2.09 -25.57 -8.73
CA SER A 107 1.02 -24.66 -9.12
C SER A 107 0.82 -23.53 -8.11
N GLY A 108 0.90 -23.81 -6.80
CA GLY A 108 0.81 -22.78 -5.77
C GLY A 108 2.03 -21.85 -5.73
N PHE A 109 3.19 -22.32 -6.21
CA PHE A 109 4.39 -21.51 -6.38
C PHE A 109 4.30 -20.63 -7.63
N ILE A 110 3.73 -21.13 -8.73
CA ILE A 110 3.55 -20.39 -9.99
C ILE A 110 2.37 -19.40 -9.90
N PHE A 111 1.24 -19.85 -9.36
CA PHE A 111 0.06 -19.03 -9.08
C PHE A 111 0.01 -18.77 -7.59
N THR A 112 0.71 -17.72 -7.13
CA THR A 112 0.56 -17.34 -5.74
C THR A 112 -0.92 -16.95 -5.54
N PRO A 113 -1.64 -17.57 -4.57
CA PRO A 113 -3.05 -17.26 -4.34
C PRO A 113 -3.25 -15.79 -3.96
N LEU A 114 -2.19 -15.15 -3.47
CA LEU A 114 -2.13 -13.72 -3.20
C LEU A 114 -2.31 -12.88 -4.48
N ASP A 115 -1.61 -13.20 -5.57
CA ASP A 115 -1.71 -12.45 -6.83
C ASP A 115 -3.12 -12.52 -7.42
N PHE A 116 -3.75 -13.70 -7.35
CA PHE A 116 -5.13 -13.88 -7.80
C PHE A 116 -6.12 -13.06 -6.95
N MET A 117 -5.96 -13.10 -5.63
CA MET A 117 -6.80 -12.31 -4.72
C MET A 117 -6.59 -10.80 -4.95
N LEU A 118 -5.35 -10.37 -5.17
CA LEU A 118 -5.01 -8.99 -5.45
C LEU A 118 -5.63 -8.51 -6.76
N TRP A 119 -5.51 -9.30 -7.83
CA TRP A 119 -6.13 -8.98 -9.12
C TRP A 119 -7.64 -8.83 -9.03
N GLU A 120 -8.33 -9.69 -8.28
CA GLU A 120 -9.78 -9.57 -8.10
C GLU A 120 -10.16 -8.33 -7.29
N LYS A 121 -9.37 -7.99 -6.26
CA LYS A 121 -9.60 -6.82 -5.41
C LYS A 121 -9.28 -5.50 -6.11
N LEU A 122 -8.31 -5.47 -7.01
CA LEU A 122 -7.89 -4.28 -7.78
C LEU A 122 -8.76 -4.00 -9.00
N LYS A 123 -9.74 -4.86 -9.32
CA LYS A 123 -10.69 -4.58 -10.39
C LYS A 123 -11.50 -3.33 -10.05
N MET A 124 -11.44 -2.35 -10.94
CA MET A 124 -12.29 -1.15 -10.89
C MET A 124 -13.74 -1.57 -11.15
N ARG A 125 -14.49 -1.92 -10.11
CA ARG A 125 -15.90 -2.31 -10.17
C ARG A 125 -16.67 -1.68 -9.01
N PRO A 126 -17.92 -1.26 -9.21
CA PRO A 126 -18.75 -0.76 -8.11
C PRO A 126 -18.85 -1.77 -6.97
N GLY A 127 -18.79 -1.29 -5.73
CA GLY A 127 -18.82 -2.12 -4.51
C GLY A 127 -17.46 -2.69 -4.08
N PHE A 128 -16.38 -2.40 -4.80
CA PHE A 128 -15.01 -2.71 -4.37
C PHE A 128 -14.31 -1.46 -3.82
N PRO A 129 -13.53 -1.57 -2.72
CA PRO A 129 -12.86 -0.43 -2.11
C PRO A 129 -12.02 0.42 -3.06
N PRO A 130 -11.24 -0.14 -4.01
CA PRO A 130 -10.47 0.69 -4.94
C PRO A 130 -11.32 1.56 -5.86
N TYR A 131 -12.52 1.07 -6.24
CA TYR A 131 -13.45 1.87 -7.02
C TYR A 131 -14.06 3.00 -6.18
N GLU A 132 -14.48 2.70 -4.95
CA GLU A 132 -15.11 3.68 -4.05
C GLU A 132 -14.12 4.79 -3.66
N TRP A 133 -12.90 4.42 -3.26
CA TRP A 133 -11.85 5.38 -2.93
C TRP A 133 -11.37 6.18 -4.14
N TRP A 134 -11.36 5.58 -5.33
CA TRP A 134 -11.07 6.35 -6.53
C TRP A 134 -12.23 7.30 -6.85
N ALA A 135 -13.48 6.87 -6.72
CA ALA A 135 -14.65 7.68 -7.07
C ALA A 135 -14.82 8.88 -6.12
N ASP A 136 -14.66 8.66 -4.81
CA ASP A 136 -14.73 9.68 -3.76
C ASP A 136 -13.57 9.45 -2.75
N PRO A 137 -12.35 9.89 -3.08
CA PRO A 137 -11.19 9.77 -2.20
C PRO A 137 -11.40 10.52 -0.88
N PRO A 138 -10.75 10.07 0.20
CA PRO A 138 -10.81 10.77 1.48
C PRO A 138 -10.24 12.19 1.37
N ASP A 139 -10.83 13.09 2.15
CA ASP A 139 -10.53 14.53 2.20
C ASP A 139 -9.21 14.80 2.96
N GLU A 140 -8.09 14.31 2.44
CA GLU A 140 -6.76 14.43 3.09
C GLU A 140 -5.76 15.29 2.29
N VAL A 141 -6.05 15.54 1.01
CA VAL A 141 -5.14 16.26 0.12
C VAL A 141 -5.22 17.76 0.38
N LYS A 142 -4.12 18.35 0.83
CA LYS A 142 -4.00 19.80 1.07
C LYS A 142 -3.18 20.47 -0.02
N MET A 143 -3.74 21.51 -0.62
CA MET A 143 -3.04 22.42 -1.52
C MET A 143 -2.49 23.59 -0.72
N ARG A 144 -1.19 23.86 -0.87
CA ARG A 144 -0.50 24.99 -0.22
C ARG A 144 -0.01 25.97 -1.28
N VAL A 145 -0.47 27.21 -1.19
CA VAL A 145 -0.16 28.27 -2.17
C VAL A 145 0.75 29.29 -1.52
N HIS A 146 1.88 29.59 -2.15
CA HIS A 146 2.84 30.59 -1.68
C HIS A 146 2.82 31.77 -2.64
N VAL A 147 2.48 32.95 -2.13
CA VAL A 147 2.34 34.17 -2.94
C VAL A 147 3.47 35.12 -2.62
N PHE A 148 4.09 35.75 -3.63
CA PHE A 148 5.25 36.61 -3.44
C PHE A 148 4.89 38.08 -3.60
N ASN A 149 4.71 38.77 -2.48
CA ASN A 149 4.44 40.20 -2.41
C ASN A 149 5.68 41.04 -2.82
N VAL A 150 5.48 42.08 -3.62
CA VAL A 150 6.55 42.96 -4.12
C VAL A 150 6.70 44.20 -3.23
N THR A 151 7.77 44.25 -2.46
CA THR A 151 7.98 45.29 -1.44
C THR A 151 8.56 46.60 -1.98
N ASN A 152 9.31 46.56 -3.09
CA ASN A 152 10.03 47.72 -3.65
C ASN A 152 9.55 48.13 -5.07
N HIS A 153 8.28 47.85 -5.40
CA HIS A 153 7.71 48.09 -6.73
C HIS A 153 7.92 49.53 -7.24
N GLU A 154 7.67 50.57 -6.42
CA GLU A 154 7.87 51.97 -6.85
C GLU A 154 9.33 52.30 -7.17
N ARG A 155 10.26 51.84 -6.32
CA ARG A 155 11.69 52.10 -6.48
C ARG A 155 12.24 51.37 -7.71
N PHE A 156 11.75 50.15 -7.94
CA PHE A 156 12.08 49.37 -9.12
C PHE A 156 11.59 50.06 -10.40
N LEU A 157 10.33 50.53 -10.43
CA LEU A 157 9.79 51.25 -11.59
C LEU A 157 10.54 52.56 -11.90
N LYS A 158 11.04 53.26 -10.88
CA LYS A 158 11.88 54.46 -11.03
C LYS A 158 13.32 54.16 -11.46
N GLY A 159 13.70 52.88 -11.58
CA GLY A 159 15.07 52.46 -11.89
C GLY A 159 16.08 52.67 -10.75
N LEU A 160 15.59 52.97 -9.53
CA LEU A 160 16.44 53.17 -8.35
C LEU A 160 16.98 51.84 -7.81
N ASP A 161 16.17 50.78 -7.91
CA ASP A 161 16.56 49.42 -7.55
C ASP A 161 16.69 48.56 -8.82
N LYS A 162 17.80 47.82 -8.96
CA LYS A 162 18.03 46.94 -10.12
C LYS A 162 17.27 45.61 -10.05
N LYS A 163 16.78 45.22 -8.87
CA LYS A 163 16.13 43.92 -8.61
C LYS A 163 14.85 44.12 -7.79
N LEU A 164 13.88 43.24 -8.01
CA LEU A 164 12.67 43.17 -7.21
C LEU A 164 12.94 42.47 -5.88
N ASN A 165 12.42 43.03 -4.80
CA ASN A 165 12.42 42.46 -3.47
C ASN A 165 11.07 41.81 -3.20
N LEU A 166 11.10 40.48 -3.11
CA LEU A 166 9.92 39.66 -2.89
C LEU A 166 9.83 39.25 -1.42
N GLN A 167 8.62 39.29 -0.87
CA GLN A 167 8.28 38.78 0.44
C GLN A 167 7.27 37.65 0.26
N GLU A 168 7.58 36.47 0.75
CA GLU A 168 6.66 35.34 0.72
C GLU A 168 5.50 35.57 1.70
N ILE A 169 4.28 35.32 1.22
CA ILE A 169 3.02 35.36 1.94
C ILE A 169 2.40 33.97 1.78
N GLY A 170 2.38 33.21 2.88
CA GLY A 170 1.81 31.86 2.88
C GLY A 170 2.44 30.91 3.89
N PRO A 171 2.07 29.63 3.85
CA PRO A 171 1.16 29.05 2.85
C PRO A 171 -0.29 29.50 3.02
N ILE A 172 -0.99 29.70 1.90
CA ILE A 172 -2.45 29.73 1.85
C ILE A 172 -2.94 28.30 1.60
N VAL A 173 -3.53 27.69 2.62
CA VAL A 173 -3.91 26.28 2.66
C VAL A 173 -5.37 26.10 2.26
N TYR A 174 -5.59 25.22 1.29
CA TYR A 174 -6.90 24.73 0.87
C TYR A 174 -6.94 23.21 1.01
N LEU A 175 -8.09 22.68 1.40
CA LEU A 175 -8.41 21.28 1.23
C LEU A 175 -8.87 21.05 -0.20
N GLU A 176 -8.25 20.10 -0.89
CA GLU A 176 -8.61 19.73 -2.24
C GLU A 176 -9.54 18.51 -2.22
N LYS A 177 -10.76 18.71 -2.70
CA LYS A 177 -11.74 17.65 -2.92
C LYS A 177 -11.74 17.25 -4.38
N LEU A 178 -11.45 15.98 -4.66
CA LEU A 178 -11.53 15.39 -5.99
C LEU A 178 -12.68 14.38 -6.00
N GLN A 179 -13.61 14.51 -6.94
CA GLN A 179 -14.72 13.58 -7.09
C GLN A 179 -14.86 13.15 -8.53
N HIS A 180 -14.93 11.84 -8.78
CA HIS A 180 -15.20 11.30 -10.11
C HIS A 180 -16.70 10.95 -10.21
N SER A 181 -17.37 11.59 -11.17
CA SER A 181 -18.81 11.45 -11.39
C SER A 181 -19.10 10.95 -12.82
N SER A 182 -20.37 10.62 -13.11
CA SER A 182 -20.82 10.17 -14.44
C SER A 182 -20.00 8.99 -14.99
N ILE A 183 -19.64 8.05 -14.11
CA ILE A 183 -18.75 6.94 -14.42
C ILE A 183 -19.46 5.92 -15.33
N ARG A 184 -18.87 5.60 -16.47
CA ARG A 184 -19.34 4.61 -17.44
C ARG A 184 -18.23 3.63 -17.79
N PHE A 185 -18.55 2.34 -17.71
CA PHE A 185 -17.68 1.26 -18.17
C PHE A 185 -17.93 1.02 -19.65
N ASN A 186 -16.87 1.10 -20.45
CA ASN A 186 -16.92 0.86 -21.87
C ASN A 186 -16.58 -0.59 -22.18
N GLU A 187 -17.07 -1.11 -23.31
CA GLU A 187 -16.86 -2.49 -23.75
C GLU A 187 -15.37 -2.81 -24.04
N ASN A 188 -14.56 -1.79 -24.30
CA ASN A 188 -13.12 -1.89 -24.54
C ASN A 188 -12.27 -1.88 -23.24
N ASN A 189 -12.84 -2.26 -22.10
CA ASN A 189 -12.19 -2.25 -20.79
C ASN A 189 -11.67 -0.86 -20.35
N THR A 190 -12.31 0.22 -20.80
CA THR A 190 -12.00 1.59 -20.36
C THR A 190 -13.12 2.18 -19.52
N LEU A 191 -12.81 3.29 -18.87
CA LEU A 191 -13.71 4.05 -18.01
C LEU A 191 -13.82 5.48 -18.54
N THR A 192 -15.06 5.94 -18.72
CA THR A 192 -15.37 7.35 -18.99
C THR A 192 -15.96 7.96 -17.74
N TYR A 193 -15.47 9.14 -17.34
CA TYR A 193 -15.91 9.82 -16.13
C TYR A 193 -15.68 11.33 -16.25
N THR A 194 -16.27 12.09 -15.33
CA THR A 194 -16.03 13.52 -15.15
C THR A 194 -15.39 13.75 -13.79
N ALA A 195 -14.14 14.20 -13.78
CA ALA A 195 -13.45 14.62 -12.56
C ALA A 195 -13.88 16.05 -12.21
N LYS A 196 -14.37 16.25 -10.99
CA LYS A 196 -14.61 17.55 -10.41
C LYS A 196 -13.58 17.77 -9.30
N ARG A 197 -12.80 18.84 -9.43
CA ARG A 197 -11.89 19.32 -8.38
C ARG A 197 -12.58 20.48 -7.68
N SER A 198 -12.41 20.62 -6.38
CA SER A 198 -12.93 21.75 -5.62
C SER A 198 -11.96 22.08 -4.51
N LEU A 199 -11.73 23.37 -4.28
CA LEU A 199 -10.82 23.84 -3.24
C LEU A 199 -11.64 24.47 -2.13
N ILE A 200 -11.44 23.99 -0.91
CA ILE A 200 -12.12 24.45 0.30
C ILE A 200 -11.09 25.18 1.16
N TYR A 201 -11.29 26.46 1.41
CA TYR A 201 -10.38 27.25 2.25
C TYR A 201 -10.43 26.78 3.70
N LEU A 202 -9.27 26.54 4.31
CA LEU A 202 -9.14 26.07 5.70
C LEU A 202 -8.69 27.23 6.61
N PRO A 203 -9.59 28.02 7.22
CA PRO A 203 -9.21 29.24 7.95
C PRO A 203 -8.23 28.96 9.10
N ASP A 204 -8.39 27.83 9.81
CA ASP A 204 -7.58 27.50 10.98
C ASP A 204 -6.13 27.13 10.64
N GLU A 205 -5.84 26.80 9.37
CA GLU A 205 -4.49 26.45 8.89
C GLU A 205 -3.78 27.62 8.21
N ASN A 206 -4.41 28.81 8.22
CA ASN A 206 -3.93 29.99 7.52
C ASN A 206 -3.59 31.12 8.50
N VAL A 207 -2.37 31.63 8.40
CA VAL A 207 -1.94 32.83 9.15
C VAL A 207 -2.46 34.11 8.49
N HIS A 208 -2.58 34.09 7.15
CA HIS A 208 -3.02 35.22 6.36
C HIS A 208 -4.46 35.03 5.88
N ASP A 209 -5.31 36.03 6.13
CA ASP A 209 -6.67 36.07 5.60
C ASP A 209 -6.65 36.37 4.09
N LEU A 210 -7.62 35.84 3.37
CA LEU A 210 -7.80 36.08 1.94
C LEU A 210 -8.08 37.56 1.62
N ASN A 211 -8.56 38.33 2.59
CA ASN A 211 -8.74 39.78 2.44
C ASN A 211 -7.45 40.59 2.60
N SER A 212 -6.34 39.96 2.99
CA SER A 212 -5.06 40.66 3.13
C SER A 212 -4.58 41.18 1.78
N THR A 213 -4.15 42.43 1.76
CA THR A 213 -3.75 43.11 0.52
C THR A 213 -2.26 42.96 0.26
N ILE A 214 -1.94 42.65 -0.98
CA ILE A 214 -0.58 42.43 -1.47
C ILE A 214 -0.37 43.19 -2.79
N ILE A 215 0.89 43.43 -3.12
CA ILE A 215 1.31 44.13 -4.33
C ILE A 215 1.97 43.11 -5.25
N LEU A 216 1.45 42.99 -6.46
CA LEU A 216 1.81 41.94 -7.39
C LEU A 216 1.90 42.51 -8.81
N PRO A 217 2.64 41.85 -9.72
CA PRO A 217 2.62 42.21 -11.14
C PRO A 217 1.21 42.11 -11.73
N ASN A 218 0.83 43.06 -12.58
CA ASN A 218 -0.45 43.02 -13.27
C ASN A 218 -0.44 41.95 -14.38
N ILE A 219 -0.92 40.75 -14.05
CA ILE A 219 -0.87 39.59 -14.94
C ILE A 219 -1.70 39.79 -16.22
N ALA A 220 -2.77 40.58 -16.18
CA ALA A 220 -3.58 40.87 -17.36
C ALA A 220 -2.80 41.72 -18.36
N VAL A 221 -2.26 42.86 -17.92
CA VAL A 221 -1.46 43.75 -18.77
C VAL A 221 -0.21 43.04 -19.27
N LEU A 222 0.51 42.32 -18.40
CA LEU A 222 1.72 41.59 -18.78
C LEU A 222 1.44 40.43 -19.75
N GLY A 223 0.37 39.68 -19.51
CA GLY A 223 -0.06 38.58 -20.38
C GLY A 223 -0.44 39.08 -21.77
N MET A 224 -1.25 40.15 -21.85
CA MET A 224 -1.60 40.79 -23.12
C MET A 224 -0.37 41.40 -23.82
N ALA A 225 0.51 42.08 -23.08
CA ALA A 225 1.73 42.64 -23.65
C ALA A 225 2.64 41.55 -24.23
N SER A 226 2.75 40.41 -23.55
CA SER A 226 3.50 39.24 -24.02
C SER A 226 2.86 38.64 -25.28
N TYR A 227 1.54 38.46 -25.29
CA TYR A 227 0.81 37.91 -26.44
C TYR A 227 0.90 38.83 -27.67
N LEU A 228 0.84 40.14 -27.46
CA LEU A 228 0.84 41.15 -28.53
C LEU A 228 2.25 41.62 -28.91
N HIS A 229 3.31 41.06 -28.31
CA HIS A 229 4.69 41.52 -28.53
C HIS A 229 5.07 41.54 -30.02
N ASP A 230 4.71 40.47 -30.75
CA ASP A 230 5.03 40.28 -32.17
C ASP A 230 3.93 40.79 -33.12
N SER A 231 2.90 41.45 -32.58
CA SER A 231 1.83 42.03 -33.40
C SER A 231 2.31 43.28 -34.17
N ASN A 232 1.58 43.64 -35.22
CA ASN A 232 1.93 44.80 -36.02
C ASN A 232 1.94 46.11 -35.21
N TYR A 233 2.60 47.14 -35.73
CA TYR A 233 2.76 48.42 -35.06
C TYR A 233 1.43 49.04 -34.59
N PHE A 234 0.36 48.89 -35.39
CA PHE A 234 -0.96 49.44 -35.07
C PHE A 234 -1.58 48.77 -33.85
N VAL A 235 -1.56 47.44 -33.77
CA VAL A 235 -2.10 46.68 -32.63
C VAL A 235 -1.32 47.01 -31.35
N ARG A 236 0.02 47.07 -31.42
CA ARG A 236 0.85 47.46 -30.27
C ARG A 236 0.54 48.89 -29.81
N THR A 237 0.30 49.81 -30.73
CA THR A 237 -0.04 51.21 -30.42
C THR A 237 -1.43 51.31 -29.82
N ALA A 238 -2.41 50.59 -30.37
CA ALA A 238 -3.76 50.50 -29.81
C ALA A 238 -3.76 49.93 -28.39
N PHE A 239 -2.99 48.87 -28.14
CA PHE A 239 -2.84 48.31 -26.80
C PHE A 239 -2.20 49.30 -25.81
N ARG A 240 -1.13 50.01 -26.21
CA ARG A 240 -0.52 51.05 -25.37
C ARG A 240 -1.52 52.16 -25.03
N LEU A 241 -2.31 52.59 -26.02
CA LEU A 241 -3.37 53.58 -25.79
C LEU A 241 -4.38 53.05 -24.79
N LEU A 242 -4.86 51.81 -24.96
CA LEU A 242 -5.82 51.17 -24.07
C LEU A 242 -5.30 51.11 -22.61
N VAL A 243 -4.08 50.62 -22.41
CA VAL A 243 -3.44 50.56 -21.08
C VAL A 243 -3.33 51.95 -20.45
N ASN A 244 -2.87 52.94 -21.22
CA ASN A 244 -2.73 54.32 -20.74
C ASN A 244 -4.10 54.96 -20.40
N THR A 245 -5.14 54.71 -21.21
CA THR A 245 -6.49 55.27 -20.98
C THR A 245 -7.15 54.71 -19.73
N HIS A 246 -6.91 53.43 -19.41
CA HIS A 246 -7.42 52.81 -18.19
C HIS A 246 -6.53 53.04 -16.96
N GLY A 247 -5.37 53.68 -17.13
CA GLY A 247 -4.43 53.90 -16.04
C GLY A 247 -3.88 52.60 -15.43
N SER A 248 -3.83 51.51 -16.20
CA SER A 248 -3.38 50.22 -15.67
C SER A 248 -1.88 50.22 -15.43
N GLU A 249 -1.50 49.98 -14.18
CA GLU A 249 -0.10 49.93 -13.74
C GLU A 249 0.51 48.54 -13.93
N PHE A 250 1.85 48.47 -13.97
CA PHE A 250 2.60 47.22 -14.05
C PHE A 250 2.54 46.40 -12.76
N PHE A 251 2.33 47.06 -11.62
CA PHE A 251 2.07 46.44 -10.33
C PHE A 251 0.72 46.90 -9.84
N VAL A 252 -0.07 45.99 -9.29
CA VAL A 252 -1.39 46.29 -8.77
C VAL A 252 -1.47 45.84 -7.32
N LYS A 253 -2.24 46.61 -6.55
CA LYS A 253 -2.59 46.28 -5.18
C LYS A 253 -3.91 45.50 -5.20
N LYS A 254 -3.86 44.23 -4.78
CA LYS A 254 -4.99 43.30 -4.79
C LYS A 254 -5.04 42.49 -3.51
N THR A 255 -6.22 42.03 -3.12
CA THR A 255 -6.36 41.05 -2.04
C THR A 255 -5.89 39.67 -2.52
N LEU A 256 -5.53 38.79 -1.57
CA LEU A 256 -5.25 37.38 -1.89
C LEU A 256 -6.45 36.72 -2.58
N TYR A 257 -7.68 37.00 -2.15
CA TYR A 257 -8.89 36.49 -2.77
C TYR A 257 -9.01 36.92 -4.23
N GLU A 258 -8.92 38.23 -4.51
CA GLU A 258 -8.98 38.74 -5.88
C GLU A 258 -7.86 38.14 -6.73
N TYR A 259 -6.64 38.01 -6.19
CA TYR A 259 -5.54 37.47 -6.98
C TYR A 259 -5.72 35.99 -7.33
N LEU A 260 -6.20 35.18 -6.38
CA LEU A 260 -6.32 33.74 -6.55
C LEU A 260 -7.63 33.35 -7.26
N TRP A 261 -8.73 34.06 -7.02
CA TRP A 261 -10.07 33.65 -7.45
C TRP A 261 -10.75 34.64 -8.38
N ASP A 262 -10.69 35.95 -8.12
CA ASP A 262 -11.46 36.96 -8.86
C ASP A 262 -10.57 38.08 -9.42
N TYR A 263 -9.61 37.71 -10.27
CA TYR A 263 -8.68 38.67 -10.88
C TYR A 263 -9.37 39.35 -12.06
N ARG A 264 -9.93 40.53 -11.81
CA ARG A 264 -10.51 41.39 -12.86
C ARG A 264 -9.64 42.61 -13.10
N ASP A 265 -9.48 42.97 -14.37
CA ASP A 265 -8.74 44.15 -14.82
C ASP A 265 -9.54 44.92 -15.90
N PRO A 266 -9.58 46.26 -15.86
CA PRO A 266 -10.31 47.07 -16.84
C PRO A 266 -9.84 46.86 -18.29
N VAL A 267 -8.52 46.72 -18.51
CA VAL A 267 -7.97 46.47 -19.86
C VAL A 267 -8.40 45.10 -20.35
N LEU A 268 -8.47 44.11 -19.47
CA LEU A 268 -8.97 42.77 -19.80
C LEU A 268 -10.44 42.81 -20.20
N ALA A 269 -11.29 43.48 -19.40
CA ALA A 269 -12.72 43.60 -19.66
C ALA A 269 -13.01 44.32 -20.99
N THR A 270 -12.30 45.43 -21.26
CA THR A 270 -12.44 46.14 -22.53
C THR A 270 -11.93 45.29 -23.69
N SER A 271 -10.83 44.57 -23.53
CA SER A 271 -10.27 43.71 -24.58
C SER A 271 -11.21 42.55 -24.93
N ARG A 272 -11.87 41.95 -23.94
CA ARG A 272 -12.92 40.93 -24.13
C ARG A 272 -14.07 41.45 -25.00
N ASN A 273 -14.51 42.69 -24.78
CA ASN A 273 -15.61 43.31 -25.51
C ASN A 273 -15.23 43.65 -26.97
N ILE A 274 -13.97 44.05 -27.21
CA ILE A 274 -13.50 44.41 -28.55
C ILE A 274 -13.17 43.17 -29.38
N VAL A 275 -12.46 42.19 -28.79
CA VAL A 275 -11.98 41.00 -29.50
C VAL A 275 -12.26 39.71 -28.71
N PRO A 276 -13.54 39.30 -28.60
CA PRO A 276 -13.93 38.15 -27.79
C PRO A 276 -13.33 36.82 -28.28
N SER A 277 -12.92 36.74 -29.55
CA SER A 277 -12.27 35.55 -30.11
C SER A 277 -10.84 35.34 -29.60
N ILE A 278 -10.15 36.41 -29.19
CA ILE A 278 -8.76 36.34 -28.72
C ILE A 278 -8.70 36.32 -27.20
N VAL A 279 -9.52 37.15 -26.56
CA VAL A 279 -9.60 37.24 -25.10
C VAL A 279 -10.97 36.71 -24.69
N PRO A 280 -11.11 35.42 -24.34
CA PRO A 280 -12.41 34.85 -24.05
C PRO A 280 -12.88 35.00 -22.59
N VAL A 281 -12.08 35.65 -21.74
CA VAL A 281 -12.28 35.67 -20.28
C VAL A 281 -12.26 37.11 -19.75
N ASP A 282 -13.02 37.33 -18.69
CA ASP A 282 -13.10 38.57 -17.90
C ASP A 282 -12.48 38.40 -16.50
N ASN A 283 -12.34 37.15 -16.04
CA ASN A 283 -11.61 36.76 -14.83
C ASN A 283 -10.33 35.98 -15.18
N MET A 284 -9.22 36.34 -14.56
CA MET A 284 -7.91 35.67 -14.67
C MET A 284 -7.43 35.10 -13.33
N GLY A 285 -8.32 34.93 -12.35
CA GLY A 285 -7.98 34.30 -11.07
C GLY A 285 -7.37 32.92 -11.32
N PHE A 286 -6.26 32.62 -10.65
CA PHE A 286 -5.54 31.35 -10.84
C PHE A 286 -6.42 30.11 -10.64
N PHE A 287 -7.44 30.20 -9.80
CA PHE A 287 -8.34 29.10 -9.47
C PHE A 287 -9.77 29.29 -10.01
N ASP A 288 -10.02 30.31 -10.83
CA ASP A 288 -11.37 30.64 -11.37
C ASP A 288 -12.07 29.44 -12.03
N LYS A 289 -11.33 28.66 -12.83
CA LYS A 289 -11.86 27.50 -13.58
C LYS A 289 -11.68 26.16 -12.89
N SER A 290 -11.29 26.15 -11.62
CA SER A 290 -11.04 24.93 -10.85
C SER A 290 -12.30 24.37 -10.17
N LEU A 291 -13.50 24.69 -10.68
CA LEU A 291 -14.82 24.32 -10.13
C LEU A 291 -15.73 23.66 -11.18
#